data_AF-A0A9D5S7L9-F1
#
_entry.id   AF-A0A9D5S7L9-F1
#
_cell.length_a   1.000
_cell.length_b   1.000
_cell.length_c   1.000
_cell.angle_alpha   90.00
_cell.angle_beta   90.00
_cell.angle_gamma   90.00
#
_symmetry.space_group_name_H-M   'P 1'
#
loop_
_entity.id
_entity.type
_entity.pdbx_description
1 polymer ?
#
loop_
_entity_poly.entity_id
_entity_poly.type
_entity_poly.pdbx_seq_one_letter_code
_entity_poly.pdbx_strand_id
1 'polypeptide(L)'
;MALSVEQLMAAKGGGPLSEVSERSLASEKDPILELLPHKLNKVNKYRRVRPEDFNVELLMAAAREGRLYVDESKKEVSRDHIKEEVRAYVARIRGFVTKEFCMSIDSIWKQILSDDVFIELLTPNSNAKKCRAFNKYNVMRIIGVLREKGVYEYYNDSKFNAILEQTDKDTPYRKYLGMGFEQRDLLLRLRKIVAQDQL
;
A
#
# COMPACT_ATOMS: atom_id res chain seq x y z
N MET A 1 61.60 -42.32 17.52
CA MET A 1 62.97 -42.72 17.16
C MET A 1 63.08 -42.71 15.64
N ALA A 2 64.15 -42.09 15.16
CA ALA A 2 64.83 -42.26 13.87
C ALA A 2 64.06 -42.05 12.53
N LEU A 3 64.61 -41.09 11.79
CA LEU A 3 64.54 -40.86 10.34
C LEU A 3 65.14 -42.04 9.53
N SER A 4 64.80 -42.08 8.24
CA SER A 4 65.71 -42.01 7.06
C SER A 4 65.26 -42.94 5.92
N VAL A 5 64.99 -42.45 4.70
CA VAL A 5 65.85 -41.82 3.67
C VAL A 5 66.45 -42.89 2.73
N GLU A 6 65.99 -42.80 1.48
CA GLU A 6 66.70 -43.09 0.23
C GLU A 6 66.94 -44.53 -0.26
N GLN A 7 67.03 -44.57 -1.60
CA GLN A 7 67.55 -45.60 -2.50
C GLN A 7 66.47 -46.61 -2.95
N LEU A 8 66.16 -46.76 -4.25
CA LEU A 8 67.10 -46.94 -5.35
C LEU A 8 66.49 -46.52 -6.70
N MET A 9 67.35 -45.97 -7.56
CA MET A 9 67.09 -45.66 -8.96
C MET A 9 67.23 -46.88 -9.89
N ALA A 10 66.59 -46.76 -11.07
CA ALA A 10 67.02 -47.16 -12.40
C ALA A 10 66.76 -48.60 -12.93
N ALA A 11 65.93 -48.69 -13.99
CA ALA A 11 66.11 -49.50 -15.22
C ALA A 11 64.93 -49.21 -16.18
N LYS A 12 65.12 -48.56 -17.34
CA LYS A 12 65.49 -49.07 -18.68
C LYS A 12 64.40 -49.89 -19.43
N GLY A 13 64.17 -49.50 -20.69
CA GLY A 13 63.44 -50.25 -21.75
C GLY A 13 62.06 -49.63 -22.02
N GLY A 14 61.70 -49.12 -23.19
CA GLY A 14 61.83 -49.68 -24.54
C GLY A 14 60.40 -49.96 -25.04
N GLY A 15 59.91 -49.24 -26.05
CA GLY A 15 58.55 -49.41 -26.65
C GLY A 15 58.35 -50.79 -27.31
N PRO A 16 57.22 -51.10 -28.01
CA PRO A 16 56.40 -50.17 -28.83
C PRO A 16 54.87 -50.46 -28.89
N LEU A 17 54.18 -49.56 -29.64
CA LEU A 17 52.97 -49.63 -30.49
C LEU A 17 51.99 -50.85 -30.50
N SER A 18 50.73 -50.50 -30.82
CA SER A 18 49.55 -51.32 -31.21
C SER A 18 48.73 -51.88 -30.02
N GLU A 19 47.39 -51.98 -30.01
CA GLU A 19 46.37 -51.85 -31.05
C GLU A 19 44.98 -51.68 -30.38
N VAL A 20 44.13 -50.90 -31.08
CA VAL A 20 42.67 -50.80 -31.15
C VAL A 20 41.77 -51.79 -30.37
N SER A 21 40.75 -51.24 -29.68
CA SER A 21 39.41 -51.84 -29.45
C SER A 21 38.53 -50.76 -28.78
N GLU A 22 37.26 -50.48 -29.05
CA GLU A 22 36.21 -50.94 -29.97
C GLU A 22 35.04 -49.93 -29.80
N ARG A 23 34.19 -49.78 -30.83
CA ARG A 23 32.78 -49.26 -30.79
C ARG A 23 32.59 -47.75 -30.57
N SER A 24 32.25 -46.99 -31.62
CA SER A 24 30.90 -46.81 -32.19
C SER A 24 29.85 -46.29 -31.20
N LEU A 25 29.46 -45.01 -31.34
CA LEU A 25 28.10 -44.57 -31.74
C LEU A 25 27.92 -43.07 -31.48
N ALA A 26 27.33 -42.40 -32.47
CA ALA A 26 27.05 -40.98 -32.50
C ALA A 26 26.01 -40.54 -31.46
N SER A 27 26.14 -39.32 -30.92
CA SER A 27 24.99 -38.43 -30.67
C SER A 27 25.41 -36.99 -30.28
N GLU A 28 25.04 -36.05 -31.16
CA GLU A 28 24.44 -34.74 -30.87
C GLU A 28 25.15 -33.63 -30.02
N LYS A 29 25.43 -32.53 -30.75
CA LYS A 29 25.04 -31.11 -30.51
C LYS A 29 25.73 -30.29 -29.40
N ASP A 30 26.68 -29.45 -29.86
CA ASP A 30 26.98 -28.00 -29.62
C ASP A 30 26.66 -27.31 -28.27
N PRO A 31 27.25 -26.12 -27.99
CA PRO A 31 28.66 -25.81 -27.82
C PRO A 31 28.92 -25.25 -26.39
N ILE A 32 30.13 -25.44 -25.87
CA ILE A 32 30.58 -24.78 -24.64
C ILE A 32 30.82 -23.29 -24.98
N LEU A 33 29.84 -22.43 -24.67
CA LEU A 33 30.04 -20.98 -24.70
C LEU A 33 30.69 -20.57 -23.37
N GLU A 34 31.93 -20.11 -23.46
CA GLU A 34 32.72 -19.57 -22.34
C GLU A 34 31.94 -18.50 -21.56
N LEU A 35 31.79 -18.74 -20.26
CA LEU A 35 31.31 -17.75 -19.29
C LEU A 35 32.39 -16.68 -19.06
N LEU A 36 32.37 -15.62 -19.86
CA LEU A 36 33.03 -14.37 -19.50
C LEU A 36 32.18 -13.60 -18.47
N PRO A 37 32.79 -12.96 -17.45
CA PRO A 37 32.05 -12.20 -16.45
C PRO A 37 31.54 -10.90 -17.07
N HIS A 38 30.27 -10.86 -17.45
CA HIS A 38 29.61 -9.62 -17.82
C HIS A 38 29.47 -8.73 -16.58
N LYS A 39 30.19 -7.60 -16.63
CA LYS A 39 30.04 -6.45 -15.74
C LYS A 39 28.54 -6.15 -15.52
N LEU A 40 28.07 -6.31 -14.29
CA LEU A 40 26.81 -5.77 -13.81
C LEU A 40 26.78 -4.26 -14.08
N ASN A 41 26.02 -3.84 -15.09
CA ASN A 41 25.78 -2.43 -15.30
C ASN A 41 24.40 -2.16 -15.91
N LYS A 42 23.68 -1.28 -15.21
CA LYS A 42 22.48 -0.51 -15.60
C LYS A 42 21.11 -1.15 -15.31
N VAL A 43 20.58 -0.76 -14.16
CA VAL A 43 19.18 -0.39 -13.86
C VAL A 43 18.17 -0.83 -14.93
N ASN A 44 17.41 -1.88 -14.62
CA ASN A 44 16.20 -2.25 -15.35
C ASN A 44 15.26 -1.05 -15.43
N LYS A 45 15.22 -0.38 -16.59
CA LYS A 45 14.19 0.60 -16.90
C LYS A 45 12.89 -0.18 -17.11
N TYR A 46 11.99 -0.12 -16.15
CA TYR A 46 10.63 -0.64 -16.31
C TYR A 46 10.01 -0.02 -17.57
N ARG A 47 9.59 -0.87 -18.52
CA ARG A 47 8.89 -0.43 -19.73
C ARG A 47 7.44 -0.14 -19.36
N ARG A 48 6.96 1.07 -19.66
CA ARG A 48 5.54 1.40 -19.56
C ARG A 48 4.79 0.66 -20.67
N VAL A 49 3.86 -0.19 -20.29
CA VAL A 49 3.01 -0.98 -21.21
C VAL A 49 1.60 -0.38 -21.17
N ARG A 50 0.91 -0.30 -22.31
CA ARG A 50 -0.49 0.13 -22.35
C ARG A 50 -1.42 -1.08 -22.10
N PRO A 51 -2.64 -0.89 -21.58
CA PRO A 51 -3.55 -2.00 -21.30
C PRO A 51 -3.81 -2.92 -22.49
N GLU A 52 -3.78 -2.39 -23.72
CA GLU A 52 -4.06 -3.14 -24.95
C GLU A 52 -2.88 -4.05 -25.36
N ASP A 53 -1.68 -3.76 -24.87
CA ASP A 53 -0.45 -4.52 -25.13
C ASP A 53 -0.22 -5.63 -24.08
N PHE A 54 -1.11 -5.74 -23.07
CA PHE A 54 -0.97 -6.74 -22.01
C PHE A 54 -1.50 -8.11 -22.46
N ASN A 55 -0.59 -9.07 -22.59
CA ASN A 55 -0.96 -10.48 -22.66
C ASN A 55 -1.30 -10.99 -21.24
N VAL A 56 -2.58 -11.27 -21.01
CA VAL A 56 -3.11 -11.70 -19.71
C VAL A 56 -2.52 -13.04 -19.25
N GLU A 57 -2.27 -13.98 -20.16
CA GLU A 57 -1.69 -15.29 -19.83
C GLU A 57 -0.24 -15.14 -19.32
N LEU A 58 0.56 -14.32 -19.99
CA LEU A 58 1.94 -14.02 -19.56
C LEU A 58 1.96 -13.27 -18.22
N LEU A 59 1.00 -12.38 -17.98
CA LEU A 59 0.86 -11.68 -16.70
C LEU A 59 0.56 -12.68 -15.57
N MET A 60 -0.40 -13.59 -15.79
CA MET A 60 -0.77 -14.58 -14.79
C MET A 60 0.35 -15.60 -14.53
N ALA A 61 1.10 -15.99 -15.56
CA ALA A 61 2.29 -16.81 -15.41
C ALA A 61 3.37 -16.08 -14.58
N ALA A 62 3.67 -14.82 -14.92
CA ALA A 62 4.60 -13.98 -14.15
C ALA A 62 4.14 -13.77 -12.69
N ALA A 63 2.84 -13.67 -12.44
CA ALA A 63 2.26 -13.60 -11.10
C ALA A 63 2.55 -14.87 -10.29
N ARG A 64 2.28 -16.04 -10.87
CA ARG A 64 2.52 -17.35 -10.25
C ARG A 64 4.00 -17.59 -9.96
N GLU A 65 4.88 -17.06 -10.81
CA GLU A 65 6.34 -17.15 -10.66
C GLU A 65 6.95 -16.09 -9.73
N GLY A 66 6.13 -15.23 -9.09
CA GLY A 66 6.61 -14.20 -8.17
C GLY A 66 7.38 -13.06 -8.84
N ARG A 67 7.23 -12.89 -10.16
CA ARG A 67 7.93 -11.87 -10.96
C ARG A 67 7.13 -10.57 -11.13
N LEU A 68 5.95 -10.48 -10.51
CA LEU A 68 5.16 -9.27 -10.44
C LEU A 68 5.38 -8.55 -9.11
N TYR A 69 5.66 -7.26 -9.21
CA TYR A 69 5.62 -6.33 -8.08
C TYR A 69 4.37 -5.46 -8.20
N VAL A 70 3.42 -5.64 -7.29
CA VAL A 70 2.30 -4.71 -7.15
C VAL A 70 2.75 -3.59 -6.25
N ASP A 71 2.80 -2.39 -6.81
CA ASP A 71 3.05 -1.18 -6.04
C ASP A 71 1.83 -0.87 -5.17
N GLU A 72 1.85 -1.35 -3.92
CA GLU A 72 0.75 -1.16 -2.96
C GLU A 72 0.43 0.32 -2.70
N SER A 73 1.36 1.25 -3.01
CA SER A 73 1.10 2.68 -2.91
C SER A 73 0.12 3.20 -3.98
N LYS A 74 -0.14 2.40 -5.03
CA LYS A 74 -1.08 2.69 -6.12
C LYS A 74 -2.37 1.86 -6.04
N LYS A 75 -2.54 1.08 -4.96
CA LYS A 75 -3.79 0.34 -4.74
C LYS A 75 -4.90 1.37 -4.48
N GLU A 76 -5.87 1.43 -5.39
CA GLU A 76 -7.08 2.21 -5.16
C GLU A 76 -7.83 1.61 -3.98
N VAL A 77 -8.14 2.46 -3.02
CA VAL A 77 -8.94 2.07 -1.85
C VAL A 77 -10.40 2.09 -2.27
N SER A 78 -11.10 0.97 -2.07
CA SER A 78 -12.52 0.91 -2.42
C SER A 78 -13.33 1.93 -1.62
N ARG A 79 -14.36 2.50 -2.25
CA ARG A 79 -15.26 3.47 -1.58
C ARG A 79 -15.91 2.86 -0.33
N ASP A 80 -16.24 1.59 -0.36
CA ASP A 80 -16.86 0.93 0.80
C ASP A 80 -15.88 0.73 1.96
N HIS A 81 -14.61 0.45 1.69
CA HIS A 81 -13.58 0.43 2.72
C HIS A 81 -13.39 1.82 3.34
N ILE A 82 -13.39 2.89 2.53
CA ILE A 82 -13.33 4.27 3.05
C ILE A 82 -14.51 4.54 3.99
N LYS A 83 -15.74 4.15 3.61
CA LYS A 83 -16.93 4.33 4.45
C LYS A 83 -16.79 3.60 5.78
N GLU A 84 -16.31 2.36 5.76
CA GLU A 84 -16.11 1.55 6.97
C GLU A 84 -15.08 2.17 7.90
N GLU A 85 -13.92 2.54 7.36
CA GLU A 85 -12.83 3.17 8.12
C GLU A 85 -13.26 4.52 8.73
N VAL A 86 -13.98 5.35 7.97
CA VAL A 86 -14.51 6.62 8.48
C VAL A 86 -15.53 6.38 9.58
N ARG A 87 -16.46 5.40 9.44
CA ARG A 87 -17.43 5.06 10.49
C ARG A 87 -16.72 4.60 11.77
N ALA A 88 -15.75 3.70 11.66
CA ALA A 88 -15.00 3.21 12.81
C ALA A 88 -14.22 4.34 13.50
N TYR A 89 -13.70 5.29 12.73
CA TYR A 89 -12.99 6.45 13.25
C TYR A 89 -13.91 7.42 14.02
N VAL A 90 -15.06 7.79 13.44
CA VAL A 90 -16.00 8.75 14.07
C VAL A 90 -16.78 8.12 15.22
N ALA A 91 -16.92 6.79 15.27
CA ALA A 91 -17.52 6.08 16.39
C ALA A 91 -16.79 6.34 17.72
N ARG A 92 -15.48 6.68 17.67
CA ARG A 92 -14.67 7.01 18.86
C ARG A 92 -15.20 8.22 19.62
N ILE A 93 -15.85 9.16 18.93
CA ILE A 93 -16.44 10.38 19.52
C ILE A 93 -17.97 10.29 19.67
N ARG A 94 -18.56 9.08 19.57
CA ARG A 94 -20.01 8.90 19.76
C ARG A 94 -20.49 9.40 21.12
N GLY A 95 -19.65 9.26 22.16
CA GLY A 95 -19.95 9.77 23.50
C GLY A 95 -20.02 11.30 23.62
N PHE A 96 -19.63 12.04 22.57
CA PHE A 96 -19.67 13.51 22.54
C PHE A 96 -20.88 14.04 21.75
N VAL A 97 -21.75 13.17 21.25
CA VAL A 97 -22.95 13.59 20.53
C VAL A 97 -23.92 14.23 21.53
N THR A 98 -24.51 15.37 21.17
CA THR A 98 -25.51 16.03 22.02
C THR A 98 -26.79 15.21 22.11
N LYS A 99 -27.60 15.45 23.14
CA LYS A 99 -28.86 14.72 23.36
C LYS A 99 -29.82 14.82 22.17
N GLU A 100 -29.86 15.98 21.50
CA GLU A 100 -30.70 16.23 20.33
C GLU A 100 -30.37 15.26 19.17
N PHE A 101 -29.09 14.98 18.96
CA PHE A 101 -28.63 14.20 17.81
C PHE A 101 -28.22 12.76 18.13
N CYS A 102 -28.35 12.32 19.38
CA CYS A 102 -27.87 11.00 19.80
C CYS A 102 -28.53 9.83 19.03
N MET A 103 -29.77 10.01 18.59
CA MET A 103 -30.52 9.03 17.79
C MET A 103 -30.30 9.19 16.27
N SER A 104 -29.87 10.35 15.80
CA SER A 104 -29.72 10.66 14.37
C SER A 104 -28.26 10.71 13.88
N ILE A 105 -27.27 10.66 14.77
CA ILE A 105 -25.85 10.75 14.39
C ILE A 105 -25.43 9.67 13.36
N ASP A 106 -25.94 8.45 13.49
CA ASP A 106 -25.66 7.36 12.56
C ASP A 106 -26.30 7.63 11.18
N SER A 107 -27.49 8.27 11.15
CA SER A 107 -28.16 8.75 9.94
C SER A 107 -27.35 9.85 9.25
N ILE A 108 -26.91 10.86 10.01
CA ILE A 108 -26.11 11.98 9.50
C ILE A 108 -24.84 11.46 8.82
N TRP A 109 -24.07 10.60 9.49
CA TRP A 109 -22.86 10.02 8.91
C TRP A 109 -23.17 9.11 7.73
N LYS A 110 -24.28 8.37 7.75
CA LYS A 110 -24.72 7.57 6.60
C LYS A 110 -25.00 8.46 5.39
N GLN A 111 -25.66 9.60 5.55
CA GLN A 111 -25.95 10.54 4.47
C GLN A 111 -24.66 11.18 3.93
N ILE A 112 -23.76 11.65 4.80
CA ILE A 112 -22.45 12.17 4.42
C ILE A 112 -21.68 11.13 3.59
N LEU A 113 -21.68 9.87 4.04
CA LEU A 113 -20.97 8.76 3.38
C LEU A 113 -21.70 8.18 2.16
N SER A 114 -22.90 8.68 1.85
CA SER A 114 -23.65 8.31 0.64
C SER A 114 -23.56 9.40 -0.44
N ASP A 115 -23.08 10.59 -0.11
CA ASP A 115 -22.83 11.66 -1.08
C ASP A 115 -21.46 11.45 -1.74
N ASP A 116 -21.46 11.32 -3.07
CA ASP A 116 -20.26 11.05 -3.85
C ASP A 116 -19.18 12.13 -3.69
N VAL A 117 -19.59 13.39 -3.52
CA VAL A 117 -18.67 14.52 -3.37
C VAL A 117 -17.93 14.42 -2.03
N PHE A 118 -18.62 14.04 -0.96
CA PHE A 118 -17.97 13.80 0.33
C PHE A 118 -17.07 12.57 0.29
N ILE A 119 -17.49 11.47 -0.35
CA ILE A 119 -16.64 10.29 -0.49
C ILE A 119 -15.36 10.58 -1.30
N GLU A 120 -15.46 11.37 -2.37
CA GLU A 120 -14.29 11.79 -3.13
C GLU A 120 -13.31 12.59 -2.26
N LEU A 121 -13.81 13.54 -1.46
CA LEU A 121 -13.00 14.29 -0.49
C LEU A 121 -12.33 13.41 0.57
N LEU A 122 -12.99 12.31 0.96
CA LEU A 122 -12.50 11.36 1.96
C LEU A 122 -11.52 10.35 1.38
N THR A 123 -11.43 10.25 0.05
CA THR A 123 -10.44 9.39 -0.61
C THR A 123 -9.02 9.84 -0.25
N PRO A 124 -8.13 8.92 0.14
CA PRO A 124 -6.72 9.23 0.37
C PRO A 124 -6.12 9.88 -0.88
N ASN A 125 -5.49 11.04 -0.73
CA ASN A 125 -4.72 11.62 -1.81
C ASN A 125 -3.31 11.01 -1.84
N SER A 126 -2.71 10.93 -3.03
CA SER A 126 -1.32 10.44 -3.21
C SER A 126 -0.28 11.23 -2.39
N ASN A 127 -0.63 12.43 -1.95
CA ASN A 127 0.20 13.30 -1.11
C ASN A 127 0.04 13.04 0.41
N ALA A 128 -0.93 12.24 0.85
CA ALA A 128 -1.11 11.87 2.25
C ALA A 128 -0.06 10.84 2.66
N LYS A 129 1.14 11.31 2.98
CA LYS A 129 2.28 10.47 3.39
C LYS A 129 2.02 9.60 4.63
N LYS A 130 0.96 9.85 5.42
CA LYS A 130 0.78 9.28 6.77
C LYS A 130 -0.51 8.48 7.01
N CYS A 131 -1.55 8.62 6.18
CA CYS A 131 -2.78 7.85 6.36
C CYS A 131 -3.29 7.39 4.98
N ARG A 132 -3.27 6.07 4.78
CA ARG A 132 -3.66 5.45 3.51
C ARG A 132 -5.11 4.96 3.49
N ALA A 133 -5.80 4.93 4.63
CA ALA A 133 -7.17 4.43 4.72
C ALA A 133 -8.20 5.45 4.23
N PHE A 134 -8.11 6.69 4.72
CA PHE A 134 -8.95 7.81 4.31
C PHE A 134 -8.29 9.16 4.63
N ASN A 135 -8.84 10.24 4.10
CA ASN A 135 -8.39 11.60 4.33
C ASN A 135 -8.89 12.15 5.68
N LYS A 136 -8.11 11.90 6.74
CA LYS A 136 -8.38 12.39 8.11
C LYS A 136 -8.56 13.92 8.19
N TYR A 137 -7.86 14.69 7.36
CA TYR A 137 -7.98 16.16 7.37
C TYR A 137 -9.42 16.59 7.06
N ASN A 138 -10.03 15.97 6.05
CA ASN A 138 -11.39 16.28 5.66
C ASN A 138 -12.42 15.74 6.65
N VAL A 139 -12.17 14.59 7.28
CA VAL A 139 -13.03 14.10 8.38
C VAL A 139 -13.04 15.10 9.55
N MET A 140 -11.88 15.63 9.94
CA MET A 140 -11.80 16.65 11.00
C MET A 140 -12.57 17.93 10.64
N ARG A 141 -12.51 18.38 9.38
CA ARG A 141 -13.28 19.53 8.90
C ARG A 141 -14.79 19.28 9.00
N ILE A 142 -15.25 18.08 8.63
CA ILE A 142 -16.66 17.67 8.77
C ILE A 142 -17.08 17.72 10.24
N ILE A 143 -16.31 17.09 11.14
CA ILE A 143 -16.58 17.09 12.59
C ILE A 143 -16.65 18.52 13.13
N GLY A 144 -15.76 19.41 12.68
CA GLY A 144 -15.78 20.82 13.02
C GLY A 144 -17.10 21.51 12.68
N VAL A 145 -17.59 21.32 11.44
CA VAL A 145 -18.88 21.87 11.01
C VAL A 145 -20.05 21.25 11.80
N LEU A 146 -20.01 19.94 12.06
CA LEU A 146 -21.04 19.26 12.86
C LEU A 146 -21.08 19.82 14.30
N ARG A 147 -19.92 20.13 14.89
CA ARG A 147 -19.83 20.78 16.20
C ARG A 147 -20.40 22.20 16.19
N GLU A 148 -20.09 23.00 15.17
CA GLU A 148 -20.70 24.34 14.98
C GLU A 148 -22.23 24.28 14.84
N LYS A 149 -22.76 23.13 14.38
CA LYS A 149 -24.20 22.88 14.27
C LYS A 149 -24.82 22.23 15.49
N GLY A 150 -24.07 22.05 16.57
CA GLY A 150 -24.60 21.49 17.82
C GLY A 150 -24.81 19.97 17.78
N VAL A 151 -24.30 19.27 16.76
CA VAL A 151 -24.36 17.80 16.69
C VAL A 151 -23.46 17.17 17.74
N TYR A 152 -22.32 17.80 18.00
CA TYR A 152 -21.39 17.40 19.06
C TYR A 152 -21.28 18.47 20.14
N GLU A 153 -21.12 18.01 21.39
CA GLU A 153 -20.85 18.84 22.54
C GLU A 153 -19.61 19.71 22.34
N TYR A 154 -19.64 20.93 22.90
CA TYR A 154 -18.55 21.88 22.76
C TYR A 154 -17.40 21.56 23.73
N TYR A 155 -16.50 20.68 23.32
CA TYR A 155 -15.19 20.48 23.95
C TYR A 155 -14.08 21.14 23.14
N ASN A 156 -12.94 21.40 23.80
CA ASN A 156 -11.76 21.93 23.13
C ASN A 156 -11.22 20.96 22.04
N ASP A 157 -10.56 21.52 21.03
CA ASP A 157 -10.05 20.76 19.89
C ASP A 157 -9.06 19.66 20.30
N SER A 158 -8.27 19.88 21.36
CA SER A 158 -7.31 18.90 21.86
C SER A 158 -7.99 17.65 22.40
N LYS A 159 -9.15 17.78 23.07
CA LYS A 159 -9.92 16.63 23.57
C LYS A 159 -10.48 15.77 22.44
N PHE A 160 -11.03 16.41 21.41
CA PHE A 160 -11.49 15.70 20.20
C PHE A 160 -10.33 14.99 19.50
N ASN A 161 -9.23 15.71 19.27
CA ASN A 161 -8.04 15.14 18.67
C ASN A 161 -7.53 13.93 19.46
N ALA A 162 -7.46 14.02 20.78
CA ALA A 162 -6.92 12.95 21.62
C ALA A 162 -7.75 11.67 21.53
N ILE A 163 -9.09 11.79 21.50
CA ILE A 163 -9.99 10.63 21.40
C ILE A 163 -9.98 10.04 19.99
N LEU A 164 -10.05 10.90 18.97
CA LEU A 164 -10.05 10.45 17.58
C LEU A 164 -8.73 9.77 17.21
N GLU A 165 -7.61 10.33 17.63
CA GLU A 165 -6.28 9.80 17.33
C GLU A 165 -5.77 8.80 18.38
N GLN A 166 -6.54 8.58 19.45
CA GLN A 166 -6.21 7.66 20.56
C GLN A 166 -4.82 7.93 21.14
N THR A 167 -4.51 9.21 21.35
CA THR A 167 -3.20 9.66 21.84
C THR A 167 -3.33 10.98 22.59
N ASP A 168 -2.55 11.16 23.65
CA ASP A 168 -2.52 12.43 24.39
C ASP A 168 -1.68 13.52 23.70
N LYS A 169 -1.04 13.18 22.57
CA LYS A 169 -0.24 14.13 21.78
C LYS A 169 -1.11 14.82 20.74
N ASP A 170 -0.91 16.13 20.63
CA ASP A 170 -1.50 16.89 19.54
C ASP A 170 -1.00 16.37 18.18
N THR A 171 -1.95 16.06 17.29
CA THR A 171 -1.62 15.67 15.92
C THR A 171 -1.78 16.85 14.96
N PRO A 172 -1.16 16.79 13.77
CA PRO A 172 -1.37 17.81 12.74
C PRO A 172 -2.83 17.95 12.27
N TYR A 173 -3.70 17.00 12.61
CA TYR A 173 -5.11 16.99 12.24
C TYR A 173 -5.96 17.92 13.11
N ARG A 174 -5.53 18.22 14.36
CA ARG A 174 -6.29 19.04 15.32
C ARG A 174 -6.75 20.37 14.74
N LYS A 175 -5.86 21.09 14.05
CA LYS A 175 -6.14 22.43 13.50
C LYS A 175 -7.32 22.48 12.53
N TYR A 176 -7.71 21.34 11.96
CA TYR A 176 -8.79 21.26 10.98
C TYR A 176 -10.18 21.18 11.61
N LEU A 177 -10.29 20.92 12.92
CA LEU A 177 -11.56 20.96 13.65
C LEU A 177 -12.19 22.37 13.68
N GLY A 178 -11.40 23.43 13.57
CA GLY A 178 -11.87 24.81 13.56
C GLY A 178 -11.88 25.48 12.18
N MET A 179 -11.48 24.79 11.12
CA MET A 179 -11.33 25.40 9.79
C MET A 179 -12.56 25.24 8.89
N GLY A 180 -13.39 24.22 9.12
CA GLY A 180 -14.52 23.90 8.26
C GLY A 180 -14.13 23.73 6.79
N PHE A 181 -15.08 24.01 5.89
CA PHE A 181 -14.87 23.99 4.44
C PHE A 181 -14.84 25.41 3.86
N GLU A 182 -13.81 25.68 3.07
CA GLU A 182 -13.70 26.94 2.29
C GLU A 182 -14.72 26.97 1.14
N GLN A 183 -15.02 25.79 0.58
CA GLN A 183 -16.02 25.64 -0.49
C GLN A 183 -17.42 25.78 0.09
N ARG A 184 -18.10 26.88 -0.26
CA ARG A 184 -19.43 27.21 0.24
C ARG A 184 -20.46 26.11 -0.05
N ASP A 185 -20.39 25.47 -1.21
CA ASP A 185 -21.36 24.43 -1.59
C ASP A 185 -21.26 23.18 -0.73
N LEU A 186 -20.05 22.75 -0.36
CA LEU A 186 -19.84 21.64 0.58
C LEU A 186 -20.42 21.98 1.95
N LEU A 187 -20.17 23.20 2.41
CA LEU A 187 -20.70 23.66 3.69
C LEU A 187 -22.22 23.68 3.68
N LEU A 188 -22.85 24.18 2.61
CA LEU A 188 -24.31 24.19 2.47
C LEU A 188 -24.90 22.77 2.39
N ARG A 189 -24.25 21.84 1.67
CA ARG A 189 -24.64 20.43 1.61
C ARG A 189 -24.62 19.78 2.98
N LEU A 190 -23.53 19.93 3.73
CA LEU A 190 -23.39 19.37 5.07
C LEU A 190 -24.44 19.95 6.03
N ARG A 191 -24.68 21.27 5.96
CA ARG A 191 -25.71 21.92 6.76
C ARG A 191 -27.13 21.44 6.42
N LYS A 192 -27.40 21.13 5.15
CA LYS A 192 -28.67 20.57 4.72
C LYS A 192 -28.90 19.17 5.30
N ILE A 193 -27.86 18.32 5.30
CA ILE A 193 -27.92 16.99 5.93
C ILE A 193 -28.30 17.13 7.40
N VAL A 194 -27.61 17.99 8.16
CA VAL A 194 -27.92 18.18 9.59
C VAL A 194 -29.35 18.69 9.81
N ALA A 195 -29.81 19.62 8.98
CA ALA A 195 -31.16 20.18 9.12
C ALA A 195 -32.29 19.17 8.84
N GLN A 196 -32.03 18.11 8.07
CA GLN A 196 -33.02 17.06 7.80
C GLN A 196 -33.30 16.18 9.02
N ASP A 197 -32.33 16.06 9.93
CA ASP A 197 -32.43 15.25 11.14
C ASP A 197 -32.83 16.06 12.39
N GLN A 198 -33.23 17.34 12.21
CA GLN A 198 -33.77 18.22 13.27
C GLN A 198 -35.31 18.32 13.28
N LEU A 199 -35.99 17.59 12.40
CA LEU A 199 -37.46 17.53 12.27
C LEU A 199 -38.02 16.29 12.98
#